data_AF-A0A497G671-F1
#
_entry.id   AF-A0A497G671-F1
#
_cell.length_a   1.000
_cell.length_b   1.000
_cell.length_c   1.000
_cell.angle_alpha   90.00
_cell.angle_beta   90.00
_cell.angle_gamma   90.00
#
_symmetry.space_group_name_H-M   'P 1'
#
loop_
_entity.id
_entity.type
_entity.pdbx_description
1 polymer ?
#
loop_
_entity_poly.entity_id
_entity_poly.type
_entity_poly.pdbx_seq_one_letter_code
_entity_poly.pdbx_strand_id
1 'polypeptide(L)' 'MSLNRYRTPEEALKRLTERKKEIEREFERLSEKFKKGEIDNDTFNEKRKKLEREFIEIMDRLAQLKYITGEGAGKY' A
#
# COMPACT_ATOMS: atom_id res chain seq x y z
N MET A 1 -7.53 -10.01 -6.21
CA MET A 1 -8.14 -10.54 -4.96
C MET A 1 -9.38 -9.72 -4.65
N SER A 2 -10.51 -10.36 -4.32
CA SER A 2 -11.80 -9.70 -4.06
C SER A 2 -11.83 -8.98 -2.70
N LEU A 3 -12.57 -7.86 -2.61
CA LEU A 3 -12.88 -7.08 -1.39
C LEU A 3 -13.58 -7.91 -0.29
N ASN A 4 -14.00 -9.14 -0.60
CA ASN A 4 -14.74 -10.07 0.25
C ASN A 4 -13.95 -10.67 1.44
N ARG A 5 -12.81 -10.08 1.84
CA ARG A 5 -11.99 -10.53 2.99
C ARG A 5 -12.19 -9.72 4.27
N TYR A 6 -12.97 -8.64 4.24
CA TYR A 6 -13.15 -7.75 5.39
C TYR A 6 -14.61 -7.69 5.82
N ARG A 7 -14.86 -7.72 7.14
CA ARG A 7 -16.22 -7.76 7.72
C ARG A 7 -16.96 -6.43 7.56
N THR A 8 -16.24 -5.31 7.56
CA THR A 8 -16.79 -3.96 7.35
C THR A 8 -15.85 -3.08 6.50
N PRO A 9 -16.37 -2.06 5.80
CA PRO A 9 -15.56 -1.08 5.07
C PRO A 9 -14.54 -0.34 5.96
N GLU A 10 -14.90 -0.08 7.22
CA GLU A 10 -14.04 0.59 8.22
C GLU A 10 -12.83 -0.28 8.60
N GLU A 11 -13.05 -1.58 8.81
CA GLU A 11 -11.97 -2.52 9.08
C GLU A 11 -11.02 -2.63 7.88
N ALA A 12 -11.58 -2.66 6.66
CA ALA A 12 -10.80 -2.67 5.44
C ALA A 12 -9.93 -1.40 5.32
N LEU A 13 -10.51 -0.22 5.59
CA LEU A 13 -9.81 1.07 5.55
C LEU A 13 -8.67 1.13 6.58
N LYS A 14 -8.92 0.66 7.81
CA LYS A 14 -7.88 0.60 8.85
C LYS A 14 -6.72 -0.30 8.43
N ARG A 15 -7.01 -1.54 8.01
CA ARG A 15 -5.98 -2.52 7.63
C ARG A 15 -5.18 -2.07 6.41
N LEU A 16 -5.84 -1.50 5.40
CA LEU A 16 -5.15 -0.97 4.21
C LEU A 16 -4.27 0.23 4.57
N THR A 17 -4.72 1.08 5.49
CA THR A 17 -3.92 2.21 5.98
C THR A 17 -2.70 1.74 6.79
N GLU A 18 -2.86 0.72 7.63
CA GLU A 18 -1.75 0.09 8.35
C GLU A 18 -0.75 -0.53 7.38
N ARG A 19 -1.22 -1.30 6.39
CA ARG A 19 -0.34 -1.91 5.40
C ARG A 19 0.38 -0.88 4.53
N LYS A 20 -0.26 0.24 4.17
CA LYS A 20 0.39 1.37 3.51
C LYS A 20 1.59 1.86 4.31
N LYS A 21 1.42 2.09 5.63
CA LYS A 21 2.52 2.54 6.52
C LYS A 21 3.62 1.50 6.64
N GLU A 22 3.28 0.21 6.66
CA GLU A 22 4.28 -0.86 6.65
C GLU A 22 5.12 -0.83 5.37
N ILE A 23 4.49 -0.68 4.21
CA ILE A 23 5.20 -0.59 2.94
C ILE A 23 6.11 0.64 2.89
N GLU A 24 5.67 1.80 3.41
CA GLU A 24 6.51 3.00 3.53
C GLU A 24 7.78 2.70 4.36
N ARG A 25 7.65 2.00 5.49
CA ARG A 25 8.80 1.55 6.30
C ARG A 25 9.66 0.50 5.58
N GLU A 26 9.06 -0.39 4.80
CA GLU A 26 9.79 -1.36 4.00
C GLU A 26 10.62 -0.67 2.90
N PHE A 27 10.11 0.39 2.27
CA PHE A 27 10.87 1.23 1.35
C PHE A 27 12.06 1.91 2.01
N GLU A 28 11.86 2.51 3.20
CA GLU A 28 12.94 3.14 3.97
C GLU A 28 14.05 2.13 4.28
N ARG A 29 13.68 0.96 4.81
CA ARG A 29 14.63 -0.13 5.11
C ARG A 29 15.34 -0.60 3.84
N LEU A 30 14.63 -0.75 2.73
CA LEU A 30 15.22 -1.18 1.45
C LEU A 30 16.25 -0.15 0.96
N SER A 31 15.95 1.14 1.10
CA SER A 31 16.85 2.25 0.77
C SER A 31 18.10 2.25 1.65
N GLU A 32 17.95 2.05 2.97
CA GLU A 32 19.07 1.94 3.88
C GLU A 32 20.00 0.77 3.55
N LYS A 33 19.43 -0.41 3.26
CA LYS A 33 20.22 -1.60 2.86
C LYS A 33 21.03 -1.35 1.60
N PHE A 34 20.43 -0.71 0.61
CA PHE A 34 21.13 -0.35 -0.63
C PHE A 34 22.25 0.67 -0.38
N LYS A 35 21.98 1.72 0.41
CA LYS A 35 22.99 2.73 0.78
C LYS A 35 24.17 2.15 1.55
N LYS A 36 23.92 1.12 2.38
CA LYS A 36 24.97 0.38 3.11
C LYS A 36 25.72 -0.63 2.25
N GLY A 37 25.31 -0.86 1.00
CA GLY A 37 25.88 -1.87 0.13
C GLY A 37 25.52 -3.31 0.53
N GLU A 38 24.50 -3.51 1.37
CA GLU A 38 24.04 -4.84 1.80
C GLU A 38 23.29 -5.59 0.68
N ILE A 39 22.83 -4.87 -0.34
CA ILE A 39 22.16 -5.41 -1.53
C ILE A 39 22.67 -4.69 -2.78
N ASP A 40 22.73 -5.42 -3.89
CA ASP A 40 23.08 -4.87 -5.20
C ASP A 40 21.91 -4.11 -5.84
N ASN A 41 22.20 -3.43 -6.95
CA ASN A 41 21.23 -2.62 -7.69
C ASN A 41 20.06 -3.44 -8.26
N ASP A 42 20.31 -4.66 -8.73
CA ASP A 42 19.26 -5.50 -9.32
C ASP A 42 18.31 -6.00 -8.23
N THR A 43 18.87 -6.50 -7.12
CA THR A 43 18.10 -6.88 -5.92
C THR A 43 17.28 -5.70 -5.38
N PHE A 44 17.87 -4.50 -5.33
CA PHE A 44 17.15 -3.29 -4.92
C PHE A 44 16.00 -2.96 -5.86
N ASN A 45 16.23 -2.94 -7.18
CA ASN A 45 15.22 -2.60 -8.17
C ASN A 45 14.07 -3.61 -8.20
N GLU A 46 14.35 -4.92 -8.07
CA GLU A 46 13.31 -5.94 -8.01
C GLU A 46 12.43 -5.79 -6.77
N LYS A 47 13.03 -5.61 -5.59
CA LYS A 47 12.28 -5.42 -4.34
C LYS A 47 11.49 -4.12 -4.37
N ARG A 48 12.09 -3.03 -4.88
CA ARG A 48 11.41 -1.74 -5.02
C ARG A 48 10.18 -1.87 -5.91
N LYS A 49 10.30 -2.50 -7.09
CA LYS A 49 9.17 -2.73 -8.00
C LYS A 49 8.04 -3.55 -7.36
N LYS A 50 8.36 -4.53 -6.52
CA LYS A 50 7.36 -5.32 -5.78
C LYS A 50 6.60 -4.45 -4.78
N LEU A 51 7.32 -3.66 -3.98
CA LEU A 51 6.73 -2.72 -3.02
C LEU A 51 5.90 -1.64 -3.72
N GLU A 52 6.36 -1.10 -4.85
CA GLU A 52 5.64 -0.09 -5.64
C GLU A 52 4.30 -0.61 -6.14
N ARG A 53 4.27 -1.83 -6.68
CA ARG A 53 3.02 -2.46 -7.14
C ARG A 53 2.04 -2.65 -5.99
N GLU A 54 2.50 -3.18 -4.86
CA GLU A 54 1.64 -3.38 -3.69
C GLU A 54 1.10 -2.04 -3.15
N PHE A 55 1.95 -1.01 -3.10
CA PHE A 55 1.55 0.32 -2.67
C PHE A 55 0.45 0.90 -3.57
N ILE A 56 0.61 0.81 -4.89
CA ILE A 56 -0.39 1.29 -5.86
C ILE A 56 -1.72 0.55 -5.68
N GLU A 57 -1.69 -0.77 -5.52
CA GLU A 57 -2.91 -1.56 -5.30
C GLU A 57 -3.63 -1.18 -4.00
N ILE A 58 -2.89 -0.90 -2.93
CA ILE A 58 -3.47 -0.46 -1.65
C ILE A 58 -4.07 0.93 -1.78
N MET A 59 -3.39 1.85 -2.47
CA MET A 59 -3.87 3.21 -2.71
C MET A 59 -5.16 3.20 -3.54
N ASP A 60 -5.23 2.37 -4.59
CA ASP A 60 -6.43 2.19 -5.40
C ASP A 60 -7.60 1.65 -4.56
N ARG A 61 -7.38 0.63 -3.73
CA ARG A 61 -8.43 0.11 -2.84
C ARG A 61 -8.88 1.12 -1.78
N LEU A 62 -7.95 1.91 -1.23
CA LEU A 62 -8.30 2.99 -0.31
C LEU A 62 -9.18 4.04 -1.00
N ALA A 63 -8.88 4.40 -2.25
CA ALA A 63 -9.69 5.32 -3.03
C ALA A 63 -11.10 4.74 -3.31
N GLN A 64 -11.19 3.47 -3.70
CA GLN A 64 -12.46 2.78 -3.90
C GLN A 64 -13.31 2.73 -2.62
N LEU A 65 -12.69 2.40 -1.48
CA LEU A 65 -13.42 2.36 -0.20
C LEU A 65 -13.94 3.74 0.19
N LYS A 66 -13.13 4.79 0.07
CA LYS A 66 -13.56 6.18 0.34
C LYS A 66 -14.74 6.62 -0.53
N TYR A 67 -14.74 6.19 -1.80
CA TYR A 67 -15.86 6.44 -2.70
C TYR A 67 -17.13 5.71 -2.23
N ILE A 68 -17.02 4.43 -1.89
CA ILE A 68 -18.15 3.60 -1.41
C ILE A 68 -18.71 4.08 -0.06
N THR A 69 -17.85 4.54 0.86
CA THR A 69 -18.26 5.00 2.19
C THR A 69 -18.81 6.43 2.21
N GLY A 70 -18.98 7.08 1.04
CA GLY A 70 -19.74 8.32 0.93
C GLY A 70 -18.94 9.62 1.16
N GLU A 71 -17.62 9.59 1.30
CA GLU A 71 -16.81 10.83 1.20
C GLU A 71 -16.70 11.34 -0.25
N GLY A 72 -17.05 10.50 -1.24
CA GLY A 72 -17.15 10.86 -2.65
C GLY A 72 -18.57 11.10 -3.17
N ALA A 73 -19.61 10.84 -2.34
CA ALA A 73 -20.99 11.12 -2.69
C ALA A 73 -21.34 12.57 -2.32
N GLY A 74 -20.63 13.50 -2.98
CA GLY A 74 -21.07 14.87 -3.07
C GLY A 74 -22.49 14.89 -3.63
N LYS A 75 -23.40 15.44 -2.83
CA LYS A 75 -24.74 15.86 -3.22
C LYS A 75 -24.71 16.48 -4.63
N TYR A 76 -25.40 15.85 -5.56
CA TYR A 76 -25.99 16.49 -6.73
C TYR A 76 -27.47 16.12 -6.74
#